data_AF-A0A9X6W2M5-F1
#
_entry.id   AF-A0A9X6W2M5-F1
#
_cell.length_a   1.000
_cell.length_b   1.000
_cell.length_c   1.000
_cell.angle_alpha   90.00
_cell.angle_beta   90.00
_cell.angle_gamma   90.00
#
_symmetry.space_group_name_H-M   'P 1'
#
loop_
_entity.id
_entity.type
_entity.pdbx_description
1 polymer ?
#
loop_
_entity_poly.entity_id
_entity_poly.type
_entity_poly.pdbx_seq_one_letter_code
_entity_poly.pdbx_strand_id
1 'polypeptide(L)'
;MILGGLACVLIISLAVALGIDNHNSPKQVYKIEYIDINSQKQIIYADTYRTDDGYITYKEVNHSEYKTISGRIEIEPYKRLTYKEMEKHEFPQNK
;
A
#
# COMPACT_ATOMS: atom_id res chain seq x y z
N MET A 1 -40.30 18.30 -5.76
CA MET A 1 -38.85 18.26 -6.13
C MET A 1 -37.95 17.83 -4.96
N ILE A 2 -38.42 16.97 -4.03
CA ILE A 2 -37.64 16.58 -2.83
C ILE A 2 -37.07 15.15 -2.96
N LEU A 3 -37.67 14.29 -3.81
CA LEU A 3 -37.19 12.91 -4.01
C LEU A 3 -35.81 12.81 -4.67
N GLY A 4 -35.45 13.74 -5.56
CA GLY A 4 -34.14 13.71 -6.25
C GLY A 4 -32.98 13.99 -5.30
N GLY A 5 -33.15 14.93 -4.36
CA GLY A 5 -32.11 15.26 -3.37
C GLY A 5 -31.83 14.10 -2.40
N LEU A 6 -32.89 13.42 -1.95
CA LEU A 6 -32.79 12.26 -1.07
C LEU A 6 -32.08 11.08 -1.73
N ALA A 7 -32.35 10.84 -3.02
CA ALA A 7 -31.66 9.81 -3.79
C ALA A 7 -30.16 10.11 -3.97
N CYS A 8 -29.80 11.36 -4.26
CA CYS A 8 -28.38 11.76 -4.37
C CYS A 8 -27.62 11.59 -3.06
N VAL A 9 -28.23 11.97 -1.92
CA VAL A 9 -27.59 11.80 -0.61
C VAL A 9 -27.39 10.31 -0.31
N LEU A 10 -28.39 9.47 -0.55
CA LEU A 10 -28.28 8.02 -0.37
C LEU A 10 -27.19 7.38 -1.23
N ILE A 11 -27.03 7.82 -2.49
CA ILE A 11 -25.98 7.31 -3.38
C ILE A 11 -24.59 7.73 -2.90
N ILE A 12 -24.42 8.98 -2.45
CA ILE A 12 -23.14 9.47 -1.93
C ILE A 12 -22.79 8.75 -0.62
N SER A 13 -23.76 8.59 0.29
CA SER A 13 -23.57 7.83 1.52
C SER A 13 -23.22 6.37 1.26
N LEU A 14 -23.84 5.75 0.25
CA LEU A 14 -23.53 4.38 -0.18
C LEU A 14 -22.12 4.30 -0.79
N ALA A 15 -21.69 5.28 -1.59
CA ALA A 15 -20.35 5.30 -2.16
C ALA A 15 -19.25 5.45 -1.09
N VAL A 16 -19.50 6.26 -0.05
CA VAL A 16 -18.61 6.40 1.11
C VAL A 16 -18.61 5.11 1.94
N ALA A 17 -19.78 4.49 2.19
CA ALA A 17 -19.90 3.24 2.94
C ALA A 17 -19.25 2.04 2.22
N LEU A 18 -19.28 2.02 0.88
CA LEU A 18 -18.59 1.01 0.06
C LEU A 18 -17.08 1.22 -0.01
N GLY A 19 -16.53 2.27 0.62
CA GLY A 19 -15.08 2.50 0.69
C GLY A 19 -14.44 2.85 -0.65
N ILE A 20 -15.24 3.31 -1.63
CA ILE A 20 -14.77 3.71 -2.97
C ILE A 20 -13.68 4.80 -2.88
N ASP A 21 -13.74 5.63 -1.82
CA ASP A 21 -12.77 6.67 -1.54
C ASP A 21 -11.36 6.11 -1.25
N ASN A 22 -11.28 4.94 -0.60
CA ASN A 22 -10.01 4.32 -0.24
C ASN A 22 -9.33 3.65 -1.44
N HIS A 23 -10.10 3.30 -2.49
CA HIS A 23 -9.56 2.72 -3.72
C HIS A 23 -8.94 3.78 -4.66
N ASN A 24 -9.55 4.97 -4.68
CA ASN A 24 -9.18 6.06 -5.59
C ASN A 24 -8.28 7.13 -4.96
N SER A 25 -8.07 7.10 -3.64
CA SER A 25 -7.16 8.02 -2.96
C SER A 25 -5.70 7.55 -3.05
N PRO A 26 -4.76 8.40 -3.48
CA PRO A 26 -3.35 8.03 -3.56
C PRO A 26 -2.75 7.72 -2.18
N LYS A 27 -2.16 6.53 -2.04
CA LYS A 27 -1.42 6.06 -0.86
C LYS A 27 0.08 6.13 -1.08
N GLN A 28 0.83 6.35 -0.01
CA GLN A 28 2.29 6.31 -0.06
C GLN A 28 2.77 4.88 -0.22
N VAL A 29 3.57 4.62 -1.26
CA VAL A 29 4.35 3.40 -1.42
C VAL A 29 5.74 3.64 -0.86
N TYR A 30 6.28 2.64 -0.17
CA TYR A 30 7.60 2.67 0.44
C TYR A 30 8.51 1.67 -0.26
N LYS A 31 9.76 2.06 -0.46
CA LYS A 31 10.84 1.14 -0.84
C LYS A 31 11.53 0.70 0.44
N ILE A 32 11.62 -0.59 0.65
CA ILE A 32 12.25 -1.22 1.81
C ILE A 32 13.43 -2.02 1.29
N GLU A 33 14.62 -1.64 1.73
CA GLU A 33 15.85 -2.37 1.45
C GLU A 33 16.29 -3.13 2.70
N TYR A 34 16.65 -4.40 2.54
CA TYR A 34 17.14 -5.24 3.64
C TYR A 34 18.20 -6.23 3.17
N ILE A 35 18.95 -6.81 4.11
CA ILE A 35 19.86 -7.93 3.83
C ILE A 35 19.18 -9.22 4.26
N ASP A 36 19.05 -10.18 3.35
CA ASP A 36 18.44 -11.48 3.64
C ASP A 36 19.38 -12.44 4.39
N ILE A 37 18.86 -13.62 4.71
CA ILE A 37 19.62 -14.69 5.40
C ILE A 37 20.84 -15.18 4.61
N ASN A 38 20.88 -14.96 3.29
CA ASN A 38 21.98 -15.32 2.41
C ASN A 38 22.95 -14.15 2.21
N SER A 39 22.83 -13.09 3.00
CA SER A 39 23.61 -11.85 2.89
C SER A 39 23.43 -11.11 1.56
N GLN A 40 22.28 -11.29 0.89
CA GLN A 40 21.97 -10.59 -0.35
C GLN A 40 21.08 -9.37 -0.08
N LYS A 41 21.34 -8.28 -0.80
CA LYS A 41 20.51 -7.08 -0.73
C LYS A 41 19.18 -7.34 -1.41
N GLN A 42 18.10 -7.20 -0.65
CA GLN A 42 16.72 -7.31 -1.10
C GLN A 42 16.05 -5.93 -1.17
N ILE A 43 15.28 -5.68 -2.22
CA ILE A 43 14.47 -4.47 -2.38
C ILE A 43 13.02 -4.88 -2.58
N ILE A 44 12.12 -4.38 -1.73
CA ILE A 44 10.68 -4.63 -1.81
C ILE A 44 9.91 -3.32 -1.78
N TYR A 45 8.73 -3.31 -2.40
CA TYR A 45 7.83 -2.15 -2.42
C TYR A 45 6.57 -2.49 -1.63
N ALA A 46 6.22 -1.64 -0.65
CA ALA A 46 5.11 -1.90 0.26
C ALA A 46 4.12 -0.73 0.28
N ASP A 47 2.83 -1.04 0.35
CA ASP A 47 1.76 -0.04 0.54
C ASP A 47 1.46 0.24 2.03
N THR A 48 1.97 -0.61 2.92
CA THR A 48 1.91 -0.42 4.37
C THR A 48 3.07 -1.15 5.04
N TYR A 49 3.53 -0.59 6.16
CA TYR A 49 4.48 -1.22 7.04
C TYR A 49 4.26 -0.79 8.49
N ARG A 50 4.77 -1.61 9.40
CA ARG A 50 4.90 -1.33 10.82
C ARG A 50 6.31 -1.73 11.25
N THR A 51 6.98 -0.83 11.93
CA THR A 51 8.26 -1.06 12.59
C THR A 51 8.05 -1.31 14.07
N ASP A 52 8.70 -2.33 14.60
CA ASP A 52 8.85 -2.58 16.03
C ASP A 52 10.35 -2.84 16.31
N ASP A 53 10.74 -3.10 17.56
CA ASP A 53 12.15 -3.21 17.94
C ASP A 53 12.89 -4.34 17.20
N GLY A 54 13.68 -3.97 16.19
CA GLY A 54 14.57 -4.86 15.43
C GLY A 54 13.90 -5.61 14.26
N TYR A 55 12.62 -5.37 14.00
CA TYR A 55 11.91 -5.97 12.87
C TYR A 55 10.88 -5.04 12.23
N ILE A 56 10.49 -5.37 11.01
CA ILE A 56 9.44 -4.71 10.25
C ILE A 56 8.46 -5.76 9.75
N THR A 57 7.17 -5.45 9.86
CA THR A 57 6.10 -6.17 9.17
C THR A 57 5.58 -5.28 8.05
N TYR A 58 5.56 -5.79 6.83
CA TYR A 58 5.13 -5.03 5.64
C TYR A 58 4.14 -5.84 4.81
N LYS A 59 3.35 -5.14 3.99
CA LYS A 59 2.53 -5.75 2.95
C LYS A 59 3.02 -5.24 1.60
N GLU A 60 3.44 -6.17 0.76
CA GLU A 60 3.96 -5.87 -0.57
C GLU A 60 2.84 -5.34 -1.48
N VAL A 61 3.18 -4.40 -2.36
CA VAL A 61 2.22 -3.87 -3.35
C VAL A 61 1.61 -5.01 -4.16
N ASN A 62 0.29 -4.98 -4.37
CA ASN A 62 -0.46 -6.04 -5.07
C ASN A 62 -0.45 -7.43 -4.42
N HIS A 63 0.02 -7.55 -3.17
CA HIS A 63 -0.09 -8.77 -2.38
C HIS A 63 -1.09 -8.59 -1.23
N SER A 64 -1.74 -9.68 -0.83
CA SER A 64 -2.69 -9.71 0.29
C SER A 64 -2.02 -10.00 1.64
N GLU A 65 -0.83 -10.58 1.63
CA GLU A 65 -0.18 -11.13 2.82
C GLU A 65 0.82 -10.15 3.44
N TYR A 66 0.87 -10.15 4.77
CA TYR A 66 1.91 -9.47 5.53
C TYR A 66 3.12 -10.38 5.71
N LYS A 67 4.32 -9.82 5.54
CA LYS A 67 5.59 -10.49 5.76
C LYS A 67 6.37 -9.76 6.86
N THR A 68 7.12 -10.50 7.66
CA THR A 68 7.98 -9.95 8.70
C THR A 68 9.43 -10.27 8.41
N ILE A 69 10.29 -9.25 8.46
CA ILE A 69 11.74 -9.38 8.32
C ILE A 69 12.44 -8.69 9.49
N SER A 70 13.62 -9.17 9.84
CA SER A 70 14.46 -8.61 10.90
C SER A 70 15.86 -8.34 10.38
N GLY A 71 16.60 -7.46 11.06
CA GLY A 71 17.97 -7.10 10.71
C GLY A 71 18.12 -5.64 10.29
N ARG A 72 19.14 -5.36 9.46
CA ARG A 72 19.39 -4.01 8.96
C ARG A 72 18.40 -3.70 7.83
N ILE A 73 17.51 -2.74 8.09
CA ILE A 73 16.42 -2.35 7.21
C ILE A 73 16.52 -0.85 6.96
N GLU A 74 16.43 -0.44 5.70
CA GLU A 74 16.35 0.96 5.29
C GLU A 74 15.00 1.17 4.57
N ILE A 75 14.23 2.17 5.00
CA ILE A 75 12.88 2.45 4.49
C ILE A 75 12.86 3.87 3.94
N GLU A 76 12.45 4.03 2.69
CA GLU A 76 12.33 5.34 2.06
C GLU A 76 10.98 5.49 1.32
N PRO A 77 10.40 6.70 1.28
CA PRO A 77 9.23 6.95 0.47
C PRO A 77 9.58 6.81 -1.03
N TYR A 78 8.81 6.01 -1.77
CA TYR A 78 9.01 5.81 -3.21
C TYR A 78 8.11 6.70 -4.07
N LYS A 79 6.79 6.47 -4.01
CA LYS A 79 5.81 7.19 -4.85
C LYS A 79 4.43 7.13 -4.21
N ARG A 80 3.59 8.14 -4.46
CA ARG A 80 2.16 8.08 -4.11
C ARG A 80 1.37 7.52 -5.29
N LEU A 81 0.62 6.45 -5.06
CA LEU A 81 -0.18 5.76 -6.09
C LEU A 81 -1.53 5.35 -5.49
N THR A 82 -2.57 5.39 -6.30
CA THR A 82 -3.84 4.70 -6.03
C THR A 82 -3.68 3.19 -6.22
N TYR A 83 -4.58 2.37 -5.69
CA TYR A 83 -4.51 0.92 -5.88
C TYR A 83 -4.54 0.53 -7.37
N LYS A 84 -5.40 1.19 -8.16
CA LYS A 84 -5.49 0.99 -9.61
C LYS A 84 -4.18 1.33 -10.34
N GLU A 85 -3.42 2.30 -9.83
CA GLU A 85 -2.09 2.62 -10.39
C GLU A 85 -1.04 1.61 -9.93
N MET A 86 -1.08 1.14 -8.67
CA MET A 86 -0.18 0.09 -8.18
C MET A 86 -0.30 -1.21 -9.00
N GLU A 87 -1.51 -1.61 -9.36
CA GLU A 87 -1.75 -2.82 -10.18
C GLU A 87 -1.11 -2.75 -11.57
N LYS A 88 -0.94 -1.53 -12.11
CA LYS A 88 -0.40 -1.30 -13.46
C LYS A 88 1.05 -0.85 -13.47
N HIS A 89 1.57 -0.43 -12.32
CA HIS A 89 2.91 0.12 -12.20
C HIS A 89 3.94 -1.01 -12.16
N GLU A 90 4.89 -0.98 -13.09
CA GLU A 90 6.02 -1.91 -13.08
C GLU A 90 7.02 -1.47 -11.99
N PHE A 91 6.92 -2.10 -10.83
CA PHE A 91 7.89 -1.89 -9.76
C PHE A 91 9.24 -2.53 -10.13
N PRO A 92 10.37 -1.83 -9.94
CA PRO A 92 11.68 -2.39 -10.22
C PRO A 92 11.90 -3.68 -9.45
N GLN A 93 12.11 -4.80 -10.14
CA GLN A 93 12.48 -6.04 -9.48
C GLN A 93 13.97 -6.05 -9.19
N ASN A 94 14.32 -6.68 -8.08
CA ASN A 94 15.71 -6.99 -7.76
C ASN A 94 16.31 -7.87 -8.87
N LYS A 95 17.44 -7.45 -9.44
CA LYS A 95 18.22 -8.24 -10.41
C LYS A 95 19.41 -8.89 -9.72
#